data_AF-U7QVR6-F1
#
_entry.id   AF-U7QVR6-F1
#
_cell.length_a   1.000
_cell.length_b   1.000
_cell.length_c   1.000
_cell.angle_alpha   90.00
_cell.angle_beta   90.00
_cell.angle_gamma   90.00
#
_symmetry.space_group_name_H-M   'P 1'
#
loop_
_entity.id
_entity.type
_entity.pdbx_description
1 polymer ?
#
loop_
_entity_poly.entity_id
_entity_poly.type
_entity_poly.pdbx_seq_one_letter_code
_entity_poly.pdbx_strand_id
1 'polypeptide(L)'
;LHSYLIQLLEGILYNGGPAQPGLRGVYLTSSRQIGQMDDIFTQSAAVQYHLGPQAFPTWPVADTAPYFTRSLFEDVLLAEPNLAAENRLWLSRNRRKLLAFSTVGAAVALALWAGWHDNYQKNYRAGEEVLAQAKTFLSIPPPKGEDRNGNLQLPLLNPIREATLAYGDYHQKGLFADMGLYQGSDVGPYVENTYLQLLSQRFLP
;
A
#
# COMPACT_ATOMS: atom_id res chain seq x y z
N LEU A 1 -30.99 -6.48 -53.21
CA LEU A 1 -29.80 -6.60 -52.32
C LEU A 1 -29.64 -5.37 -51.43
N HIS A 2 -29.54 -4.16 -51.99
CA HIS A 2 -29.35 -2.92 -51.23
C HIS A 2 -30.42 -2.66 -50.14
N SER A 3 -31.71 -2.81 -50.47
CA SER A 3 -32.83 -2.63 -49.54
C SER A 3 -32.83 -3.61 -48.37
N TYR A 4 -32.44 -4.87 -48.60
CA TYR A 4 -32.39 -5.91 -47.57
C TYR A 4 -31.23 -5.70 -46.59
N LEU A 5 -30.11 -5.16 -47.09
CA LEU A 5 -28.92 -4.84 -46.30
C LEU A 5 -29.20 -3.67 -45.35
N ILE A 6 -29.90 -2.64 -45.83
CA ILE A 6 -30.32 -1.50 -45.01
C ILE A 6 -31.24 -1.94 -43.87
N GLN A 7 -32.25 -2.77 -44.17
CA GLN A 7 -33.21 -3.25 -43.17
C GLN A 7 -32.55 -4.12 -42.08
N LEU A 8 -31.56 -4.93 -42.45
CA LEU A 8 -30.79 -5.74 -41.50
C LEU A 8 -29.87 -4.87 -40.63
N LEU A 9 -29.20 -3.88 -41.22
CA LEU A 9 -28.33 -2.95 -40.47
C LEU A 9 -29.13 -2.11 -39.48
N GLU A 10 -30.30 -1.61 -39.89
CA GLU A 10 -31.17 -0.78 -39.07
C GLU A 10 -31.72 -1.56 -37.86
N GLY A 11 -32.07 -2.84 -38.04
CA GLY A 11 -32.52 -3.72 -36.96
C GLY A 11 -31.44 -4.06 -35.91
N ILE A 12 -30.16 -4.10 -36.31
CA ILE A 12 -29.05 -4.37 -35.39
C ILE A 12 -28.60 -3.10 -34.66
N LEU A 13 -28.64 -1.94 -35.34
CA LEU A 13 -28.22 -0.66 -34.76
C LEU A 13 -29.19 -0.15 -33.68
N TYR A 14 -30.49 -0.43 -33.81
CA TYR A 14 -31.53 0.11 -32.93
C TYR A 14 -31.64 -0.60 -31.56
N ASN A 15 -30.98 -1.75 -31.36
CA ASN A 15 -31.07 -2.57 -30.14
C ASN A 15 -29.90 -2.38 -29.13
N GLY A 16 -29.30 -1.18 -29.08
CA GLY A 16 -28.14 -0.87 -28.24
C GLY A 16 -28.46 -0.45 -26.80
N GLY A 17 -28.87 -1.39 -25.93
CA GLY A 17 -28.94 -1.16 -24.48
C GLY A 17 -27.58 -1.34 -23.77
N PRO A 18 -27.38 -0.78 -22.55
CA PRO A 18 -26.07 -0.74 -21.85
C PRO A 18 -25.48 -2.10 -21.44
N ALA A 19 -26.16 -3.22 -21.71
CA ALA A 19 -25.75 -4.57 -21.34
C ALA A 19 -25.59 -5.53 -22.53
N GLN A 20 -25.65 -5.06 -23.78
CA GLN A 20 -25.51 -5.90 -24.97
C GLN A 20 -24.22 -5.57 -25.73
N PRO A 21 -23.52 -6.57 -26.31
CA PRO A 21 -22.36 -6.29 -27.15
C PRO A 21 -22.82 -5.46 -28.34
N GLY A 22 -22.35 -4.21 -28.43
CA GLY A 22 -22.64 -3.33 -29.56
C GLY A 22 -22.15 -3.93 -30.88
N LEU A 23 -22.71 -3.46 -32.00
CA LEU A 23 -22.22 -3.80 -33.33
C LEU A 23 -20.74 -3.39 -33.45
N ARG A 24 -19.83 -4.38 -33.46
CA ARG A 24 -18.38 -4.15 -33.52
C ARG A 24 -17.90 -3.73 -34.92
N GLY A 25 -18.55 -4.26 -35.95
CA GLY A 25 -18.25 -3.95 -37.35
C GLY A 25 -18.93 -4.92 -38.31
N VAL A 26 -18.91 -4.57 -39.60
CA VAL A 26 -19.31 -5.48 -40.69
C VAL A 26 -18.03 -5.95 -41.37
N TYR A 27 -17.77 -7.25 -41.28
CA TYR A 27 -16.57 -7.85 -41.87
C TYR A 27 -16.93 -8.61 -43.14
N LEU A 28 -16.17 -8.36 -44.20
CA LEU A 28 -16.30 -9.08 -45.47
C LEU A 28 -15.21 -10.15 -45.53
N THR A 29 -15.59 -11.38 -45.82
CA THR A 29 -14.64 -12.48 -46.03
C THR A 29 -14.71 -12.94 -47.48
N SER A 30 -13.56 -13.32 -48.02
CA SER A 30 -13.41 -13.91 -49.35
C SER A 30 -12.66 -15.23 -49.24
N SER A 31 -13.08 -16.24 -50.02
CA SER A 31 -12.29 -17.45 -50.22
C SER A 31 -11.07 -17.18 -51.12
N ARG A 32 -10.07 -18.05 -51.01
CA ARG A 32 -8.91 -18.02 -51.91
C ARG A 32 -9.36 -18.51 -53.29
N GLN A 33 -9.19 -17.68 -54.31
CA GLN A 33 -9.56 -18.04 -55.69
C GLN A 33 -8.44 -18.86 -56.32
N ILE A 34 -8.49 -20.17 -56.14
CA ILE A 34 -7.66 -21.11 -56.89
C ILE A 34 -8.48 -21.57 -58.09
N GLY A 35 -7.90 -21.61 -59.29
CA GLY A 35 -8.53 -22.21 -60.47
C GLY A 35 -8.69 -23.74 -60.40
N GLN A 36 -8.69 -24.29 -59.18
CA GLN A 36 -8.80 -25.70 -58.85
C GLN A 36 -10.16 -25.96 -58.22
N MET A 37 -10.84 -27.01 -58.66
CA MET A 37 -11.99 -27.52 -57.94
C MET A 37 -11.48 -28.28 -56.70
N ASP A 38 -11.52 -27.63 -55.54
CA ASP A 38 -11.30 -28.29 -54.26
C ASP A 38 -12.65 -28.85 -53.77
N ASP A 39 -12.83 -30.15 -53.97
CA ASP A 39 -13.97 -30.90 -53.44
C ASP A 39 -13.48 -31.95 -52.43
N ILE A 40 -13.92 -31.77 -51.18
CA ILE A 40 -13.59 -32.65 -50.06
C ILE A 40 -14.07 -34.08 -50.30
N PHE A 41 -15.21 -34.26 -51.00
CA PHE A 41 -15.73 -35.59 -51.32
C PHE A 41 -14.84 -36.31 -52.32
N THR A 42 -14.41 -35.62 -53.38
CA THR A 42 -13.48 -36.17 -54.37
C THR A 42 -12.10 -36.48 -53.75
N GLN A 43 -11.59 -35.60 -52.88
CA GLN A 43 -10.30 -35.81 -52.20
C GLN A 43 -10.35 -36.99 -51.22
N SER A 44 -11.40 -37.08 -50.40
CA SER A 44 -11.58 -38.20 -49.45
C SER A 44 -11.74 -39.54 -50.17
N ALA A 45 -12.50 -39.58 -51.26
CA ALA A 45 -12.61 -40.77 -52.11
C ALA A 45 -11.26 -41.15 -52.74
N ALA A 46 -10.49 -40.19 -53.26
CA ALA A 46 -9.17 -40.44 -53.82
C ALA A 46 -8.22 -41.06 -52.78
N VAL A 47 -8.21 -40.54 -51.55
CA VAL A 47 -7.44 -41.13 -50.43
C VAL A 47 -7.91 -42.55 -50.12
N GLN A 48 -9.22 -42.78 -50.03
CA GLN A 48 -9.79 -44.10 -49.73
C GLN A 48 -9.44 -45.17 -50.78
N TYR A 49 -9.42 -44.79 -52.06
CA TYR A 49 -9.10 -45.68 -53.17
C TYR A 49 -7.61 -45.63 -53.59
N HIS A 50 -6.75 -44.95 -52.83
CA HIS A 50 -5.31 -44.78 -53.13
C HIS A 50 -5.05 -44.19 -54.52
N LEU A 51 -5.95 -43.33 -54.99
CA LEU A 51 -5.81 -42.57 -56.22
C LEU A 51 -5.06 -41.26 -55.96
N GLY A 52 -4.50 -40.67 -57.02
CA GLY A 52 -3.89 -39.35 -56.93
C GLY A 52 -4.89 -38.30 -56.44
N PRO A 53 -4.47 -37.34 -55.59
CA PRO A 53 -5.37 -36.36 -54.96
C PRO A 53 -5.97 -35.35 -55.96
N GLN A 54 -5.51 -35.34 -57.21
CA GLN A 54 -6.01 -34.45 -58.26
C GLN A 54 -6.37 -35.26 -59.52
N ALA A 55 -7.64 -35.19 -59.92
CA ALA A 55 -8.14 -35.85 -61.12
C ALA A 55 -7.77 -35.10 -62.42
N PHE A 56 -7.58 -33.78 -62.36
CA PHE A 56 -7.25 -32.93 -63.50
C PHE A 56 -6.02 -32.05 -63.20
N PRO A 57 -5.09 -31.89 -64.17
CA PRO A 57 -3.99 -30.95 -64.02
C PRO A 57 -4.54 -29.53 -63.97
N THR A 58 -4.24 -28.79 -62.90
CA THR A 58 -4.59 -27.38 -62.77
C THR A 58 -3.44 -26.51 -63.25
N TRP A 59 -3.77 -25.47 -64.01
CA TRP A 59 -2.78 -24.47 -64.39
C TRP A 59 -2.41 -23.64 -63.16
N PRO A 60 -1.12 -23.43 -62.88
CA PRO A 60 -0.71 -22.63 -61.74
C PRO A 60 -1.15 -21.18 -61.95
N VAL A 61 -2.12 -20.72 -61.17
CA VAL A 61 -2.48 -19.30 -61.10
C VAL A 61 -1.42 -18.62 -60.23
N ALA A 62 -0.60 -17.75 -60.84
CA ALA A 62 0.53 -17.11 -60.18
C ALA A 62 0.12 -16.29 -58.94
N ASP A 63 -1.03 -15.60 -59.01
CA ASP A 63 -1.55 -14.80 -57.91
C ASP A 63 -2.81 -15.42 -57.32
N THR A 64 -2.65 -16.11 -56.20
CA THR A 64 -3.76 -16.71 -55.48
C THR A 64 -3.90 -16.08 -54.09
N ALA A 65 -4.39 -14.85 -54.02
CA ALA A 65 -4.64 -14.14 -52.77
C ALA A 65 -6.14 -14.03 -52.47
N PRO A 66 -6.58 -14.20 -51.21
CA PRO A 66 -7.91 -13.77 -50.81
C PRO A 66 -7.98 -12.24 -50.83
N TYR A 67 -9.07 -11.67 -51.35
CA TYR A 67 -9.26 -10.22 -51.50
C TYR A 67 -9.44 -9.48 -50.17
N PHE A 68 -10.24 -10.03 -49.24
CA PHE A 68 -10.65 -9.33 -48.01
C PHE A 68 -10.20 -10.01 -46.72
N THR A 69 -9.97 -11.33 -46.73
CA THR A 69 -9.68 -12.09 -45.50
C THR A 69 -8.22 -11.99 -45.04
N ARG A 70 -7.30 -11.55 -45.91
CA ARG A 70 -5.84 -11.61 -45.64
C ARG A 70 -5.43 -10.83 -44.39
N SER A 71 -5.93 -9.60 -44.24
CA SER A 71 -5.62 -8.70 -43.11
C SER A 71 -6.71 -8.66 -42.05
N LEU A 72 -7.88 -9.28 -42.29
CA LEU A 72 -9.02 -9.18 -41.38
C LEU A 72 -8.71 -9.73 -39.98
N PHE A 73 -7.97 -10.84 -39.88
CA PHE A 73 -7.71 -11.45 -38.58
C PHE A 73 -6.64 -10.70 -37.78
N GLU A 74 -5.48 -10.45 -38.38
CA GLU A 74 -4.34 -9.80 -37.71
C GLU A 74 -4.61 -8.31 -37.45
N ASP A 75 -4.99 -7.57 -38.49
CA ASP A 75 -5.04 -6.11 -38.44
C ASP A 75 -6.36 -5.55 -37.90
N VAL A 76 -7.42 -6.38 -37.84
CA VAL A 76 -8.75 -5.92 -37.41
C VAL A 76 -9.25 -6.71 -36.20
N LEU A 77 -9.35 -8.04 -36.30
CA LEU A 77 -9.89 -8.84 -35.20
C LEU A 77 -8.93 -8.99 -34.02
N LEU A 78 -7.61 -9.02 -34.24
CA LEU A 78 -6.60 -9.16 -33.18
C LEU A 78 -6.00 -7.81 -32.75
N ALA A 79 -5.99 -6.82 -33.63
CA ALA A 79 -5.53 -5.47 -33.31
C ALA A 79 -6.57 -4.67 -32.49
N GLU A 80 -7.78 -5.19 -32.29
CA GLU A 80 -8.83 -4.53 -31.49
C GLU A 80 -8.33 -4.26 -30.05
N PRO A 81 -8.18 -2.99 -29.65
CA PRO A 81 -7.82 -2.68 -28.27
C PRO A 81 -8.93 -3.17 -27.34
N ASN A 82 -8.58 -3.91 -26.28
CA ASN A 82 -9.48 -4.60 -25.34
C ASN A 82 -10.06 -5.98 -25.76
N LEU A 83 -9.44 -6.73 -26.68
CA LEU A 83 -9.77 -8.16 -26.84
C LEU A 83 -9.62 -8.95 -25.54
N ALA A 84 -8.55 -8.67 -24.80
CA ALA A 84 -8.36 -9.10 -23.42
C ALA A 84 -8.78 -7.97 -22.48
N ALA A 85 -10.06 -7.60 -22.49
CA ALA A 85 -10.58 -6.57 -21.60
C ALA A 85 -10.23 -6.89 -20.14
N GLU A 86 -9.75 -5.89 -19.41
CA GLU A 86 -9.46 -6.02 -17.99
C GLU A 86 -10.71 -6.48 -17.23
N ASN A 87 -10.58 -7.53 -16.41
CA ASN A 87 -11.70 -8.06 -15.65
C ASN A 87 -12.20 -6.99 -14.65
N ARG A 88 -13.32 -6.34 -15.00
CA ARG A 88 -13.91 -5.25 -14.20
C ARG A 88 -14.20 -5.66 -12.75
N LEU A 89 -14.53 -6.94 -12.51
CA LEU A 89 -14.71 -7.49 -11.17
C LEU A 89 -13.39 -7.54 -10.40
N TRP A 90 -12.31 -7.94 -11.06
CA TRP A 90 -10.97 -7.92 -10.47
C TRP A 90 -10.51 -6.51 -10.15
N LEU A 91 -10.67 -5.56 -11.09
CA LEU A 91 -10.28 -4.16 -10.89
C LEU A 91 -11.04 -3.51 -9.71
N SER A 92 -12.36 -3.73 -9.63
CA SER A 92 -13.17 -3.19 -8.51
C SER A 92 -12.75 -3.79 -7.17
N ARG A 93 -12.52 -5.11 -7.12
CA ARG A 93 -12.02 -5.78 -5.91
C ARG A 93 -10.63 -5.29 -5.51
N ASN A 94 -9.73 -5.11 -6.47
CA ASN A 94 -8.38 -4.64 -6.21
C ASN A 94 -8.40 -3.21 -5.65
N ARG A 95 -9.20 -2.31 -6.25
CA ARG A 95 -9.38 -0.93 -5.75
C ARG A 95 -9.93 -0.91 -4.32
N ARG A 96 -10.93 -1.76 -4.00
CA ARG A 96 -11.46 -1.87 -2.62
C ARG A 96 -10.41 -2.37 -1.64
N LYS A 97 -9.61 -3.36 -2.02
CA LYS A 97 -8.51 -3.86 -1.19
C LYS A 97 -7.47 -2.77 -0.94
N LEU A 98 -7.04 -2.06 -1.98
CA LEU A 98 -6.09 -0.95 -1.86
C LEU A 98 -6.62 0.15 -0.95
N LEU A 99 -7.89 0.54 -1.10
CA LEU A 99 -8.53 1.52 -0.22
C LEU A 99 -8.56 1.04 1.23
N ALA A 100 -8.95 -0.21 1.48
CA ALA A 100 -8.98 -0.77 2.83
C ALA A 100 -7.58 -0.82 3.47
N PHE A 101 -6.56 -1.24 2.73
CA PHE A 101 -5.19 -1.23 3.23
C PHE A 101 -4.68 0.20 3.49
N SER A 102 -5.02 1.15 2.62
CA SER A 102 -4.65 2.54 2.80
C SER A 102 -5.34 3.18 4.02
N THR A 103 -6.62 2.89 4.25
CA THR A 103 -7.35 3.46 5.41
C THR A 103 -6.86 2.86 6.72
N VAL A 104 -6.63 1.55 6.76
CA VAL A 104 -6.05 0.88 7.93
C VAL A 104 -4.64 1.38 8.20
N GLY A 105 -3.80 1.51 7.16
CA GLY A 105 -2.45 2.04 7.29
C GLY A 105 -2.43 3.47 7.83
N ALA A 106 -3.32 4.34 7.33
CA ALA A 106 -3.45 5.71 7.83
C ALA A 106 -3.91 5.75 9.30
N ALA A 107 -4.87 4.91 9.69
CA ALA A 107 -5.33 4.82 11.08
C ALA A 107 -4.22 4.37 12.03
N VAL A 108 -3.42 3.37 11.64
CA VAL A 108 -2.27 2.89 12.43
C VAL A 108 -1.21 3.99 12.55
N ALA A 109 -0.89 4.69 11.46
CA ALA A 109 0.07 5.79 11.49
C ALA A 109 -0.38 6.92 12.44
N LEU A 110 -1.66 7.29 12.41
CA LEU A 110 -2.22 8.29 13.34
C LEU A 110 -2.17 7.82 14.79
N ALA A 111 -2.46 6.54 15.07
CA ALA A 111 -2.39 5.98 16.41
C ALA A 111 -0.95 6.00 16.97
N LEU A 112 0.04 5.63 16.14
CA LEU A 112 1.46 5.69 16.51
C LEU A 112 1.91 7.13 16.76
N TRP A 113 1.49 8.06 15.91
CA TRP A 113 1.82 9.48 16.09
C TRP A 113 1.22 10.06 17.38
N ALA A 114 -0.05 9.72 17.68
CA ALA A 114 -0.70 10.14 18.92
C ALA A 114 -0.01 9.54 20.16
N GLY A 115 0.33 8.25 20.14
CA GLY A 115 1.05 7.60 21.22
C GLY A 115 2.44 8.20 21.44
N TRP A 116 3.15 8.51 20.35
CA TRP A 116 4.44 9.19 20.42
C TRP A 116 4.32 10.60 21.02
N HIS A 117 3.31 11.36 20.60
CA HIS A 117 3.06 12.70 21.12
C HIS A 117 2.70 12.71 22.61
N ASP A 118 1.87 11.77 23.08
CA ASP A 118 1.53 11.64 24.50
C ASP A 118 2.78 11.32 25.36
N ASN A 119 3.62 10.39 24.90
CA ASN A 119 4.89 10.07 25.57
C ASN A 119 5.86 11.26 25.59
N TYR A 120 5.97 12.01 24.49
CA TYR A 120 6.75 13.24 24.43
C TYR A 120 6.27 14.26 25.47
N GLN A 121 4.96 14.48 25.57
CA GLN A 121 4.39 15.46 26.48
C GLN A 121 4.61 15.07 27.95
N LYS A 122 4.51 13.78 28.29
CA LYS A 122 4.82 13.28 29.64
C LYS A 122 6.29 13.52 29.99
N ASN A 123 7.20 13.18 29.06
CA ASN A 123 8.63 13.37 29.26
C ASN A 123 9.02 14.85 29.40
N TYR A 124 8.40 15.73 28.60
CA TYR A 124 8.60 17.17 28.69
C TYR A 124 8.15 17.75 30.03
N ARG A 125 6.94 17.36 30.50
CA ARG A 125 6.41 17.79 31.81
C ARG A 125 7.29 17.34 32.97
N ALA A 126 7.77 16.10 32.95
CA ALA A 126 8.70 15.59 33.97
C ALA A 126 10.00 16.42 33.99
N GLY A 127 10.50 16.83 32.82
CA GLY A 127 11.67 17.71 32.71
C GLY A 127 11.43 19.11 33.29
N GLU A 128 10.27 19.70 33.03
CA GLU A 128 9.88 20.99 33.63
C GLU A 128 9.77 20.91 35.16
N GLU A 129 9.24 19.82 35.70
CA GLU A 129 9.12 19.59 37.14
C GLU A 129 10.50 19.49 37.80
N VAL A 130 11.41 18.70 37.23
CA VAL A 130 12.81 18.60 37.70
C VAL A 130 13.50 19.97 37.65
N LEU A 131 13.30 20.73 36.57
CA LEU A 131 13.89 22.07 36.45
C LEU A 131 13.33 23.03 37.50
N ALA A 132 12.02 22.98 37.78
CA ALA A 132 11.38 23.79 38.80
C ALA A 132 11.87 23.44 40.21
N GLN A 133 12.03 22.16 40.51
CA GLN A 133 12.57 21.70 41.79
C GLN A 133 14.05 22.03 41.95
N ALA A 134 14.86 21.93 40.89
CA ALA A 134 16.26 22.36 40.89
C ALA A 134 16.39 23.87 41.15
N LYS A 135 15.50 24.69 40.55
CA LYS A 135 15.44 26.14 40.83
C LYS A 135 15.03 26.44 42.28
N THR A 136 14.07 25.68 42.81
CA THR A 136 13.66 25.78 44.21
C THR A 136 14.81 25.41 45.16
N PHE A 137 15.59 24.38 44.83
CA PHE A 137 16.78 24.04 45.60
C PHE A 137 17.82 25.17 45.60
N LEU A 138 18.09 25.77 44.44
CA LEU A 138 19.05 26.88 44.31
C LEU A 138 18.60 28.17 45.03
N SER A 139 17.30 28.37 45.23
CA SER A 139 16.77 29.57 45.87
C SER A 139 16.73 29.49 47.40
N ILE A 140 16.88 28.29 47.98
CA ILE A 140 16.95 28.10 49.43
C ILE A 140 18.37 28.48 49.90
N PRO A 141 18.54 29.55 50.68
CA PRO A 141 19.86 29.91 51.20
C PRO A 141 20.40 28.79 52.10
N PRO A 142 21.71 28.48 52.04
CA PRO A 142 22.29 27.41 52.85
C PRO A 142 22.07 27.72 54.33
N PRO A 143 21.58 26.74 55.12
CA PRO A 143 21.28 26.97 56.53
C PRO A 143 22.54 27.41 57.28
N LYS A 144 22.49 28.59 57.89
CA LYS A 144 23.57 29.12 58.74
C LYS A 144 23.27 28.77 60.19
N GLY A 145 24.03 27.83 60.76
CA GLY A 145 23.96 27.43 62.18
C GLY A 145 24.28 25.95 62.43
N GLU A 146 24.63 25.58 63.66
CA GLU A 146 24.77 24.18 64.08
C GLU A 146 23.39 23.53 64.21
N ASP A 147 23.00 22.73 63.22
CA ASP A 147 21.79 21.92 63.29
C ASP A 147 22.09 20.55 63.94
N ARG A 148 21.92 20.44 65.27
CA ARG A 148 22.12 19.19 66.03
C ARG A 148 21.09 18.11 65.72
N ASN A 149 19.92 18.47 65.16
CA ASN A 149 18.79 17.55 64.96
C ASN A 149 18.53 17.24 63.47
N GLY A 150 19.21 17.93 62.54
CA GLY A 150 19.14 17.67 61.09
C GLY A 150 17.84 18.14 60.41
N ASN A 151 16.94 18.73 61.17
CA ASN A 151 15.60 19.12 60.74
C ASN A 151 15.58 20.39 59.88
N LEU A 152 16.61 21.24 59.93
CA LEU A 152 16.72 22.42 59.08
C LEU A 152 17.15 22.11 57.65
N GLN A 153 17.63 20.88 57.39
CA GLN A 153 18.07 20.43 56.06
C GLN A 153 17.02 19.62 55.30
N LEU A 154 15.96 19.15 55.97
CA LEU A 154 14.80 18.52 55.34
C LEU A 154 14.16 19.36 54.22
N PRO A 155 13.98 20.69 54.36
CA PRO A 155 13.45 21.53 53.29
C PRO A 155 14.37 21.62 52.07
N LEU A 156 15.67 21.36 52.24
CA LEU A 156 16.65 21.33 51.15
C LEU A 156 16.64 19.99 50.41
N LEU A 157 16.36 18.89 51.13
CA LEU A 157 16.32 17.53 50.59
C LEU A 157 14.99 17.20 49.89
N ASN A 158 13.87 17.76 50.36
CA ASN A 158 12.54 17.47 49.80
C ASN A 158 12.43 17.81 48.30
N PRO A 159 12.87 18.99 47.81
CA PRO A 159 12.80 19.30 46.38
C PRO A 159 13.61 18.34 45.50
N ILE A 160 14.79 17.90 45.97
CA ILE A 160 15.63 16.95 45.22
C ILE A 160 15.00 15.56 45.23
N ARG A 161 14.39 15.15 46.35
CA ARG A 161 13.62 13.89 46.43
C ARG A 161 12.42 13.90 45.50
N GLU A 162 11.72 15.02 45.39
CA GLU A 162 10.60 15.13 44.44
C GLU A 162 11.13 15.10 42.99
N ALA A 163 12.30 15.68 42.73
CA ALA A 163 12.94 15.65 41.41
C ALA A 163 13.41 14.26 40.99
N THR A 164 13.88 13.42 41.92
CA THR A 164 14.17 12.02 41.61
C THR A 164 12.90 11.23 41.28
N LEU A 165 11.76 11.59 41.90
CA LEU A 165 10.48 10.92 41.67
C LEU A 165 9.75 11.38 40.41
N ALA A 166 10.02 12.58 39.89
CA ALA A 166 9.35 13.15 38.71
C ALA A 166 9.46 12.27 37.45
N TYR A 167 10.59 11.58 37.27
CA TYR A 167 10.81 10.61 36.19
C TYR A 167 10.45 9.16 36.56
N GLY A 168 10.02 8.91 37.80
CA GLY A 168 9.78 7.58 38.35
C GLY A 168 11.05 6.77 38.59
N ASP A 169 10.91 5.46 38.79
CA ASP A 169 12.06 4.56 38.97
C ASP A 169 12.77 4.31 37.64
N TYR A 170 13.78 5.14 37.36
CA TYR A 170 14.55 5.06 36.11
C TYR A 170 15.36 3.76 36.01
N HIS A 171 15.63 3.05 37.12
CA HIS A 171 16.36 1.77 37.10
C HIS A 171 15.55 0.64 36.43
N GLN A 172 14.22 0.75 36.41
CA GLN A 172 13.34 -0.27 35.82
C GLN A 172 12.98 0.02 34.35
N LYS A 173 13.39 1.17 33.81
CA LYS A 173 13.02 1.63 32.47
C LYS A 173 14.12 1.24 31.47
N GLY A 174 13.80 0.35 30.53
CA GLY A 174 14.72 -0.06 29.47
C GLY A 174 14.90 0.99 28.37
N LEU A 175 15.84 0.76 27.44
CA LEU A 175 16.19 1.68 26.35
C LEU A 175 15.01 2.05 25.41
N PHE A 176 13.97 1.23 25.35
CA PHE A 176 12.77 1.45 24.53
C PHE A 176 11.56 1.94 25.34
N ALA A 177 11.76 2.35 26.60
CA ALA A 177 10.70 2.91 27.41
C ALA A 177 10.09 4.14 26.72
N ASP A 178 8.76 4.27 26.81
CA ASP A 178 7.98 5.38 26.26
C ASP A 178 8.30 5.68 24.78
N MET A 179 8.41 4.62 23.97
CA MET A 179 8.78 4.68 22.54
C MET A 179 10.18 5.25 22.27
N GLY A 180 11.10 5.10 23.23
CA GLY A 180 12.47 5.59 23.15
C GLY A 180 12.63 7.08 23.47
N LEU A 181 11.58 7.72 23.99
CA LEU A 181 11.61 9.15 24.33
C LEU A 181 11.91 9.42 25.81
N TYR A 182 12.03 8.37 26.63
CA TYR A 182 12.27 8.53 28.06
C TYR A 182 13.66 9.13 28.33
N GLN A 183 13.71 10.30 28.97
CA GLN A 183 14.97 11.00 29.34
C GLN A 183 15.40 10.78 30.80
N GLY A 184 14.61 10.07 31.59
CA GLY A 184 14.93 9.81 33.00
C GLY A 184 16.20 8.99 33.23
N SER A 185 16.65 8.20 32.24
CA SER A 185 17.92 7.48 32.30
C SER A 185 19.14 8.40 32.32
N ASP A 186 19.04 9.55 31.64
CA ASP A 186 20.13 10.51 31.55
C ASP A 186 20.11 11.48 32.74
N VAL A 187 18.93 11.91 33.18
CA VAL A 187 18.76 12.91 34.25
C VAL A 187 18.78 12.27 35.65
N GLY A 188 18.17 11.09 35.80
CA GLY A 188 17.99 10.39 37.07
C GLY A 188 19.28 10.22 37.89
N PRO A 189 20.38 9.70 37.29
CA PRO A 189 21.65 9.51 38.01
C PRO A 189 22.24 10.81 38.58
N TYR A 190 22.07 11.96 37.92
CA TYR A 190 22.61 13.23 38.42
C TYR A 190 21.83 13.73 39.63
N VAL A 191 20.49 13.64 39.58
CA VAL A 191 19.63 14.08 40.69
C VAL A 191 19.80 13.14 41.89
N GLU A 192 19.86 11.83 41.65
CA GLU A 192 20.08 10.84 42.72
C GLU A 192 21.45 10.98 43.38
N ASN A 193 22.52 11.14 42.60
CA ASN A 193 23.85 11.38 43.17
C ASN A 193 23.90 12.66 44.02
N THR A 194 23.24 13.73 43.57
CA THR A 194 23.16 14.98 44.33
C THR A 194 22.40 14.78 45.64
N TYR A 195 21.29 14.03 45.62
CA TYR A 195 20.55 13.66 46.82
C TYR A 195 21.42 12.86 47.80
N LEU A 196 22.10 11.82 47.31
CA LEU A 196 22.94 10.95 48.13
C LEU A 196 24.15 11.69 48.73
N GLN A 197 24.77 12.62 47.99
CA GLN A 197 25.86 13.45 48.50
C GLN A 197 25.42 14.37 49.65
N LEU A 198 24.26 15.01 49.52
CA LEU A 198 23.69 15.85 50.57
C LEU A 198 23.29 15.02 51.79
N LEU A 199 22.75 13.82 51.56
CA LEU A 199 22.44 12.87 52.62
C LEU A 199 23.72 12.43 53.36
N SER A 200 24.78 12.08 52.62
CA SER A 200 26.03 11.56 53.19
C SER A 200 26.81 12.61 53.96
N GLN A 201 26.80 13.87 53.51
CA GLN A 201 27.49 14.96 54.21
C GLN A 201 26.96 15.23 55.62
N ARG A 202 25.73 14.80 55.95
CA ARG A 202 25.11 15.13 57.24
C ARG A 202 24.65 13.93 58.05
N PHE A 203 24.10 12.90 57.41
CA PHE A 203 23.39 11.81 58.11
C PHE A 203 24.14 10.49 58.12
N LEU A 204 25.24 10.37 57.36
CA LEU A 204 26.12 9.21 57.41
C LEU A 204 27.34 9.52 58.29
N PRO A 205 27.78 8.55 59.13
CA PRO A 205 28.90 8.71 60.06
C PRO A 205 30.28 8.81 59.37
#